data_AF-A0A2X0J0N2-F1
#
_entry.id   AF-A0A2X0J0N2-F1
#
_cell.length_a   1.000
_cell.length_b   1.000
_cell.length_c   1.000
_cell.angle_alpha   90.00
_cell.angle_beta   90.00
_cell.angle_gamma   90.00
#
_symmetry.space_group_name_H-M   'P 1'
#
loop_
_entity.id
_entity.type
_entity.pdbx_description
1 polymer ?
#
loop_
_entity_poly.entity_id
_entity_poly.type
_entity_poly.pdbx_seq_one_letter_code
_entity_poly.pdbx_strand_id
1 'polypeptide(L)' 'MGGEQYPGPPGVDVMVCGGCGAVMPWTPWGRCSWECYEMPRETPEEQLTANEDAPRAFAYFTGRRALEGE' A
#
# COMPACT_ATOMS: atom_id res chain seq x y z
N MET A 1 -4.91 -3.86 -21.00
CA MET A 1 -4.18 -2.59 -20.85
C MET A 1 -3.34 -2.74 -19.60
N GLY A 2 -2.01 -2.66 -19.74
CA GLY A 2 -1.04 -3.13 -18.76
C GLY A 2 -1.11 -2.32 -17.47
N GLY A 3 -1.62 -2.94 -16.41
CA GLY A 3 -1.48 -2.42 -15.07
C GLY A 3 -0.03 -2.58 -14.65
N GLU A 4 0.69 -1.47 -14.52
CA GLU A 4 1.95 -1.41 -13.79
C GLU A 4 1.66 -1.80 -12.33
N GLN A 5 1.58 -3.10 -12.08
CA GLN A 5 1.76 -3.64 -10.74
C GLN A 5 3.19 -3.28 -10.38
N TYR A 6 3.38 -2.40 -9.39
CA TYR A 6 4.69 -2.25 -8.75
C TYR A 6 5.12 -3.66 -8.35
N PRO A 7 6.12 -4.27 -9.01
CA PRO A 7 6.50 -5.62 -8.67
C PRO A 7 7.15 -5.57 -7.30
N GLY A 8 6.77 -6.51 -6.44
CA GLY A 8 7.50 -6.73 -5.20
C GLY A 8 8.97 -7.09 -5.50
N PRO A 9 9.85 -7.04 -4.48
CA PRO A 9 11.20 -7.58 -4.60
C PRO A 9 11.19 -9.01 -5.17
N PRO A 10 12.23 -9.44 -5.92
CA PRO A 10 12.27 -10.79 -6.48
C PRO A 10 12.00 -11.88 -5.43
N GLY A 11 10.94 -12.66 -5.66
CA GLY A 11 10.51 -13.75 -4.76
C GLY A 11 9.63 -13.33 -3.57
N VAL A 12 9.15 -12.08 -3.53
CA VAL A 12 8.26 -11.58 -2.46
C VAL A 12 6.88 -11.23 -3.03
N ASP A 13 5.93 -12.17 -2.91
CA ASP A 13 4.55 -11.99 -3.36
C ASP A 13 3.60 -11.52 -2.24
N VAL A 14 4.03 -11.63 -0.99
CA VAL A 14 3.25 -11.30 0.21
C VAL A 14 4.04 -10.43 1.18
N MET A 15 3.32 -9.69 2.02
CA MET A 15 3.86 -8.84 3.08
C MET A 15 2.99 -8.92 4.34
N VAL A 16 3.55 -8.53 5.48
CA VAL A 16 2.77 -8.24 6.69
C VAL A 16 2.42 -6.75 6.67
N CYS A 17 1.12 -6.42 6.71
CA CYS A 17 0.66 -5.03 6.77
C CYS A 17 1.14 -4.39 8.07
N GLY A 18 1.93 -3.32 8.00
CA GLY A 18 2.39 -2.66 9.22
C GLY A 18 1.29 -1.88 9.97
N GLY A 19 0.07 -1.80 9.45
CA GLY A 19 -1.06 -1.11 10.09
C GLY A 19 -1.90 -2.07 10.93
N CYS A 20 -2.37 -3.16 10.33
CA CYS A 20 -3.26 -4.13 10.98
C CYS A 20 -2.59 -5.49 11.28
N GLY A 21 -1.36 -5.73 10.83
CA GLY A 21 -0.62 -6.98 11.04
C GLY A 21 -1.04 -8.16 10.16
N ALA A 22 -1.99 -7.97 9.23
CA ALA A 22 -2.45 -9.06 8.36
C ALA A 22 -1.40 -9.46 7.32
N VAL A 23 -1.36 -10.74 6.96
CA VAL A 23 -0.55 -11.28 5.84
C VAL A 23 -1.36 -11.17 4.56
N MET A 24 -0.81 -10.52 3.54
CA MET A 24 -1.55 -10.17 2.33
C MET A 24 -0.64 -9.92 1.14
N PRO A 25 -1.18 -9.79 -0.10
CA PRO A 25 -0.36 -9.51 -1.27
C PRO A 25 0.51 -8.28 -1.07
N TRP A 26 1.72 -8.34 -1.61
CA TRP A 26 2.68 -7.24 -1.52
C TRP A 26 2.11 -5.95 -2.12
N THR A 27 2.33 -4.83 -1.41
CA THR A 27 2.08 -3.48 -1.92
C THR A 27 3.33 -2.62 -1.71
N PRO A 28 3.60 -1.63 -2.58
CA PRO A 28 4.76 -0.76 -2.44
C PRO A 28 4.69 0.14 -1.19
N TRP A 29 3.53 0.23 -0.55
CA TRP A 29 3.27 1.17 0.54
C TRP A 29 3.32 0.54 1.93
N GLY A 30 3.63 -0.76 2.00
CA GLY A 30 3.71 -1.48 3.27
C GLY A 30 2.38 -1.53 4.03
N ARG A 31 1.27 -1.26 3.35
CA ARG A 31 -0.09 -1.16 3.91
C ARG A 31 -1.10 -1.77 2.96
N CYS A 32 -2.19 -2.27 3.50
CA CYS A 32 -3.16 -3.05 2.75
C CYS A 32 -4.38 -2.30 2.24
N SER A 33 -4.70 -1.16 2.85
CA SER A 33 -5.83 -0.33 2.50
C SER A 33 -5.46 1.13 2.73
N TRP A 34 -6.29 2.02 2.18
CA TRP A 34 -6.20 3.45 2.47
C TRP A 34 -6.28 3.73 3.98
N GLU A 35 -7.19 3.06 4.69
CA GLU A 35 -7.35 3.21 6.14
C GLU A 35 -6.07 2.81 6.90
N CYS A 36 -5.43 1.71 6.50
CA CYS A 36 -4.15 1.31 7.08
C CYS A 36 -3.01 2.25 6.66
N TYR A 37 -3.11 2.90 5.50
CA TYR A 37 -2.11 3.86 5.02
C TYR A 37 -2.13 5.16 5.82
N GLU A 38 -3.31 5.65 6.20
CA GLU A 38 -3.50 6.85 7.02
C GLU A 38 -3.09 6.66 8.49
N MET A 39 -2.84 5.42 8.92
CA MET A 39 -2.34 5.18 10.28
C MET A 39 -0.96 5.82 10.49
N PRO A 40 -0.72 6.47 11.64
CA PRO A 40 0.56 7.06 11.97
C PRO A 40 1.72 6.09 11.81
N ARG A 41 2.84 6.59 11.28
CA ARG A 41 4.12 5.87 11.24
C ARG A 41 4.91 6.10 12.52
N GLU A 42 5.88 5.22 12.79
CA GLU A 42 6.68 5.26 14.01
C GLU A 42 7.64 6.44 14.02
N THR A 43 8.17 6.81 12.84
CA THR A 43 9.10 7.93 12.70
C THR A 43 8.51 9.09 11.90
N PRO A 44 8.89 10.35 12.22
CA PRO A 44 8.52 11.51 11.43
C PRO A 44 8.95 11.42 9.95
N GLU A 45 10.11 10.82 9.68
CA GLU A 45 10.65 10.65 8.33
C GLU A 45 9.79 9.70 7.48
N GLU A 46 9.34 8.59 8.07
CA GLU A 46 8.41 7.67 7.41
C GLU A 46 7.04 8.32 7.19
N GLN A 47 6.58 9.12 8.16
CA GLN A 47 5.32 9.85 8.01
C GLN A 47 5.41 10.89 6.90
N LEU A 48 6.54 11.62 6.78
CA LEU A 48 6.76 12.58 5.71
C LEU A 48 6.76 11.89 4.34
N THR A 49 7.50 10.79 4.22
CA THR A 49 7.54 9.99 2.98
C THR A 49 6.14 9.48 2.61
N ALA A 50 5.37 8.99 3.58
CA ALA A 50 3.99 8.58 3.36
C ALA A 50 3.09 9.76 2.94
N ASN A 51 3.30 10.96 3.47
CA ASN A 51 2.52 12.12 3.05
C ASN A 51 2.85 12.55 1.60
N GLU A 52 4.11 12.46 1.21
CA GLU A 52 4.56 12.74 -0.17
C GLU A 52 3.98 11.72 -1.18
N ASP A 53 3.87 10.46 -0.76
CA ASP A 53 3.31 9.37 -1.57
C ASP A 53 1.79 9.25 -1.54
N ALA A 54 1.11 10.00 -0.66
CA ALA A 54 -0.33 9.89 -0.44
C ALA A 54 -1.18 9.95 -1.72
N PRO A 55 -0.93 10.83 -2.71
CA PRO A 55 -1.70 10.84 -3.95
C PRO A 55 -1.58 9.54 -4.75
N ARG A 56 -0.38 8.95 -4.80
CA ARG A 56 -0.11 7.70 -5.53
C ARG A 56 -0.70 6.50 -4.78
N ALA A 57 -0.57 6.49 -3.45
CA ALA A 57 -1.18 5.48 -2.61
C ALA A 57 -2.71 5.49 -2.71
N PHE A 58 -3.33 6.66 -2.70
CA PHE A 58 -4.77 6.80 -2.87
C PHE A 58 -5.25 6.20 -4.19
N ALA A 59 -4.61 6.57 -5.31
CA ALA A 59 -4.95 6.03 -6.63
C ALA A 59 -4.80 4.50 -6.70
N TYR A 60 -3.76 3.94 -6.07
CA TYR A 60 -3.56 2.49 -6.00
C TYR A 60 -4.68 1.80 -5.22
N PHE A 61 -4.96 2.22 -3.98
CA PHE A 61 -5.91 1.54 -3.11
C PHE A 61 -7.36 1.72 -3.55
N THR A 62 -7.73 2.89 -4.05
CA THR A 62 -9.08 3.14 -4.58
C THR A 62 -9.29 2.50 -5.96
N GLY A 63 -8.27 2.53 -6.82
CA GLY A 63 -8.30 1.83 -8.10
C GLY A 63 -8.38 0.31 -7.95
N ARG A 64 -7.67 -0.28 -6.96
CA ARG A 64 -7.81 -1.70 -6.63
C ARG A 64 -9.21 -2.07 -6.17
N ARG A 65 -9.82 -1.29 -5.26
CA ARG A 65 -11.20 -1.53 -4.83
C ARG A 65 -12.18 -1.49 -6.01
N ALA A 66 -11.98 -0.57 -6.95
CA ALA A 66 -12.77 -0.50 -8.18
C ALA A 66 -12.59 -1.73 -9.10
N LEU A 67 -11.42 -2.37 -9.08
CA LEU A 67 -11.14 -3.61 -9.84
C LEU A 67 -11.61 -4.88 -9.11
N GLU A 68 -11.67 -4.85 -7.78
CA GLU A 68 -12.11 -5.99 -6.94
C GLU A 68 -13.63 -6.12 -6.86
N GLY A 69 -14.39 -5.14 -7.39
CA GLY A 69 -15.83 -5.24 -7.67
C GLY A 69 -16.70 -5.27 -6.41
N GLU A 70 -17.32 -4.13 -6.10
CA GLU A 70 -18.65 -4.09 -5.49
C GLU A 70 -19.71 -3.98 -6.59
#